data_AF-A0A6N9VQU9-F1
#
_entry.id   AF-A0A6N9VQU9-F1
#
_cell.length_a   1.000
_cell.length_b   1.000
_cell.length_c   1.000
_cell.angle_alpha   90.00
_cell.angle_beta   90.00
_cell.angle_gamma   90.00
#
_symmetry.space_group_name_H-M   'P 1'
#
loop_
_entity.id
_entity.type
_entity.pdbx_description
1 polymer ?
#
loop_
_entity_poly.entity_id
_entity_poly.type
_entity_poly.pdbx_seq_one_letter_code
_entity_poly.pdbx_strand_id
1 'polypeptide(L)'
;VRPTEAGTLLAEHAALIGGQVAVAEAALADLRAGRTGRLAVRYFATAGPGLLAPALARFRRDHPGIGVELRLSEPDDPLAEVAEGR
;
A
#
# COMPACT_ATOMS: atom_id res chain seq x y z
N VAL A 1 10.23 -27.35 26.58
CA VAL A 1 10.92 -28.18 25.56
C VAL A 1 11.98 -27.34 24.84
N ARG A 2 13.08 -27.92 24.34
CA ARG A 2 14.08 -27.21 23.50
C ARG A 2 14.00 -27.75 22.05
N PRO A 3 13.98 -26.87 21.03
CA PRO A 3 14.02 -27.31 19.64
C PRO A 3 15.40 -27.88 19.27
N THR A 4 15.40 -28.83 18.34
CA THR A 4 16.61 -29.29 17.64
C THR A 4 17.01 -28.26 16.59
N GLU A 5 18.21 -28.39 16.01
CA GLU A 5 18.64 -27.52 14.89
C GLU A 5 17.66 -27.57 13.71
N ALA A 6 17.19 -28.77 13.34
CA ALA A 6 16.14 -28.93 12.33
C ALA A 6 14.83 -28.24 12.73
N GLY A 7 14.49 -28.27 14.02
CA GLY A 7 13.33 -27.57 14.56
C GLY A 7 13.44 -26.05 14.46
N THR A 8 14.63 -25.50 14.71
CA THR A 8 14.89 -24.06 14.56
C THR A 8 14.79 -23.63 13.10
N LEU A 9 15.43 -24.36 12.18
CA LEU A 9 15.36 -24.06 10.74
C LEU A 9 13.92 -24.15 10.21
N LEU A 10 13.16 -25.17 10.63
CA LEU A 10 11.75 -25.30 10.27
C LEU A 10 10.92 -24.12 10.81
N ALA A 11 11.17 -23.70 12.05
CA ALA A 11 10.44 -22.59 12.66
C ALA A 11 10.67 -21.26 11.93
N GLU A 12 11.89 -20.99 11.47
CA GLU A 12 12.20 -19.80 10.67
C GLU A 12 11.41 -19.79 9.35
N HIS A 13 11.42 -20.89 8.61
CA HIS A 13 10.65 -21.00 7.37
C HIS A 13 9.13 -20.95 7.62
N ALA A 14 8.65 -21.59 8.68
CA ALA A 14 7.23 -21.56 9.05
C ALA A 14 6.77 -20.14 9.38
N ALA A 15 7.59 -19.34 10.04
CA ALA A 15 7.29 -17.94 10.33
C ALA A 15 7.17 -17.10 9.04
N LEU A 16 8.08 -17.30 8.08
CA LEU A 16 8.03 -16.62 6.79
C LEU A 16 6.77 -16.98 6.00
N ILE A 17 6.47 -18.28 5.89
CA ILE A 17 5.28 -18.78 5.19
C ILE A 17 4.02 -18.27 5.88
N GLY A 18 3.93 -18.37 7.21
CA GLY A 18 2.82 -17.87 7.99
C GLY A 18 2.59 -16.37 7.79
N GLY A 19 3.68 -15.59 7.74
CA GLY A 19 3.61 -14.17 7.41
C GLY A 19 3.03 -13.90 6.02
N GLN A 20 3.46 -14.66 4.99
CA GLN A 20 2.91 -14.51 3.64
C GLN A 20 1.44 -14.91 3.56
N VAL A 21 1.04 -15.97 4.26
CA VAL A 21 -0.38 -16.38 4.35
C VAL A 21 -1.20 -15.28 5.00
N ALA A 22 -0.74 -14.70 6.11
CA ALA A 22 -1.46 -13.60 6.78
C ALA A 22 -1.63 -12.37 5.87
N VAL A 23 -0.62 -12.03 5.08
CA VAL A 23 -0.72 -10.95 4.06
C VAL A 23 -1.78 -11.28 3.01
N ALA A 24 -1.79 -12.52 2.50
CA ALA A 24 -2.77 -12.95 1.51
C ALA A 24 -4.20 -12.94 2.08
N GLU A 25 -4.39 -13.38 3.32
CA GLU A 25 -5.69 -13.34 4.01
C GLU A 25 -6.19 -11.91 4.19
N ALA A 26 -5.31 -10.98 4.57
CA ALA A 26 -5.65 -9.56 4.68
C ALA A 26 -6.10 -8.98 3.33
N ALA A 27 -5.35 -9.25 2.25
CA ALA A 27 -5.72 -8.81 0.91
C ALA A 27 -7.06 -9.41 0.42
N LEU A 28 -7.32 -10.68 0.73
CA LEU A 28 -8.60 -11.33 0.44
C LEU A 28 -9.75 -10.74 1.27
N ALA A 29 -9.50 -10.40 2.54
CA ALA A 29 -10.48 -9.75 3.39
C ALA A 29 -10.81 -8.34 2.88
N ASP A 30 -9.83 -7.60 2.40
CA ASP A 30 -10.01 -6.31 1.73
C ASP A 30 -10.83 -6.48 0.44
N LEU A 31 -10.51 -7.48 -0.39
CA LEU A 31 -11.25 -7.82 -1.60
C LEU A 31 -12.73 -8.14 -1.27
N ARG A 32 -12.97 -8.99 -0.28
CA ARG A 32 -14.32 -9.38 0.15
C ARG A 32 -15.11 -8.22 0.75
N ALA A 33 -14.44 -7.30 1.44
CA ALA A 33 -15.05 -6.11 2.02
C ALA A 33 -15.24 -4.97 1.01
N GLY A 34 -14.85 -5.15 -0.26
CA GLY A 34 -14.92 -4.10 -1.28
C GLY A 34 -13.91 -2.97 -1.08
N ARG A 35 -12.88 -3.18 -0.26
CA ARG A 35 -11.75 -2.24 -0.04
C ARG A 35 -10.69 -2.39 -1.14
N THR A 36 -11.12 -2.38 -2.40
CA THR A 36 -10.28 -2.71 -3.57
C THR A 36 -9.81 -1.48 -4.34
N GLY A 37 -10.16 -0.28 -3.90
CA GLY A 37 -9.78 0.94 -4.60
C GLY A 37 -8.30 1.26 -4.40
N ARG A 38 -7.61 1.60 -5.48
CA ARG A 38 -6.28 2.23 -5.42
C ARG A 38 -6.37 3.59 -6.11
N LEU A 39 -5.85 4.62 -5.45
CA LEU A 39 -5.69 5.96 -6.00
C LEU A 39 -4.20 6.29 -6.11
N ALA A 40 -3.69 6.37 -7.34
CA ALA A 40 -2.35 6.92 -7.59
C ALA A 40 -2.46 8.43 -7.81
N VAL A 41 -1.60 9.20 -7.15
CA VAL A 41 -1.54 10.65 -7.27
C VAL A 41 -0.11 11.08 -7.58
N ARG A 42 0.05 11.77 -8.71
CA ARG A 42 1.24 12.54 -9.03
C ARG A 42 1.07 13.98 -8.58
N TYR A 43 2.08 14.51 -7.92
CA TYR A 43 2.05 15.88 -7.41
C TYR A 43 3.43 16.53 -7.47
N PHE A 44 3.44 17.86 -7.51
CA PHE A 44 4.67 18.65 -7.46
C PHE A 44 4.96 19.14 -6.04
N ALA A 45 6.22 19.47 -5.76
CA ALA A 45 6.67 19.79 -4.40
C ALA A 45 5.85 20.91 -3.75
N THR A 46 5.50 21.94 -4.52
CA THR A 46 4.72 23.10 -4.06
C THR A 46 3.27 22.75 -3.70
N ALA A 47 2.69 21.70 -4.30
CA ALA A 47 1.32 21.26 -4.02
C ALA A 47 1.21 20.39 -2.74
N GLY A 48 2.32 19.83 -2.26
CA GLY A 48 2.32 18.88 -1.13
C GLY A 48 1.69 19.44 0.15
N PRO A 49 2.29 20.45 0.80
CA PRO A 49 1.82 20.94 2.09
C PRO A 49 0.45 21.63 2.06
N GLY A 50 0.20 22.46 1.03
CA GLY A 50 -0.99 23.32 0.98
C GLY A 50 -2.23 22.66 0.42
N LEU A 51 -2.08 21.66 -0.46
CA LEU A 51 -3.19 21.06 -1.19
C LEU A 51 -3.31 19.56 -0.91
N LEU A 52 -2.22 18.81 -1.11
CA LEU A 52 -2.27 17.35 -1.04
C LEU A 52 -2.51 16.83 0.38
N ALA A 53 -1.76 17.34 1.36
CA ALA A 53 -1.89 16.91 2.75
C ALA A 53 -3.33 17.06 3.30
N PRO A 54 -3.99 18.23 3.21
CA PRO A 54 -5.37 18.37 3.69
C PRO A 54 -6.38 17.54 2.87
N ALA A 55 -6.20 17.43 1.55
CA ALA A 55 -7.07 16.62 0.70
C ALA A 55 -6.96 15.12 1.04
N LEU A 56 -5.75 14.61 1.23
CA LEU A 56 -5.49 13.22 1.63
C LEU A 56 -6.07 12.91 3.00
N ALA A 57 -5.94 13.83 3.96
CA ALA A 57 -6.51 13.66 5.28
C ALA A 57 -8.04 13.54 5.25
N ARG A 58 -8.72 14.33 4.41
CA ARG A 58 -10.17 14.20 4.19
C ARG A 58 -10.50 12.89 3.48
N PHE A 59 -9.81 12.59 2.38
CA PHE A 59 -10.04 11.38 1.59
C PHE A 59 -9.92 10.10 2.42
N ARG A 60 -8.91 9.99 3.29
CA ARG A 60 -8.72 8.82 4.16
C ARG A 60 -9.83 8.64 5.19
N ARG A 61 -10.47 9.72 5.64
CA ARG A 61 -11.64 9.62 6.55
C ARG A 61 -12.88 9.14 5.80
N ASP A 62 -13.10 9.66 4.60
CA ASP A 62 -14.31 9.40 3.82
C ASP A 62 -14.22 8.04 3.09
N HIS A 63 -13.00 7.60 2.77
CA HIS A 63 -12.70 6.37 2.01
C HIS A 63 -11.58 5.54 2.67
N PRO A 64 -11.77 5.04 3.90
CA PRO A 64 -10.73 4.32 4.64
C PRO A 64 -10.27 3.01 3.97
N GLY A 65 -11.07 2.49 3.04
CA GLY A 65 -10.76 1.27 2.27
C GLY A 65 -10.03 1.48 0.95
N ILE A 66 -9.59 2.71 0.63
CA ILE A 66 -8.85 2.99 -0.60
C ILE A 66 -7.38 3.22 -0.27
N GLY A 67 -6.50 2.42 -0.86
CA GLY A 67 -5.07 2.62 -0.79
C GLY A 67 -4.65 3.82 -1.65
N VAL A 68 -3.87 4.74 -1.07
CA VAL A 68 -3.37 5.92 -1.81
C VAL A 68 -1.86 5.83 -1.97
N GLU A 69 -1.39 5.86 -3.22
CA GLU A 69 0.03 5.99 -3.57
C GLU A 69 0.30 7.42 -4.03
N LEU A 70 1.27 8.07 -3.39
CA LEU A 70 1.70 9.41 -3.75
C LEU A 70 3.10 9.34 -4.34
N ARG A 71 3.30 9.98 -5.49
CA ARG A 71 4.65 10.21 -6.01
C ARG A 71 4.86 11.66 -6.40
N LEU A 72 6.02 12.17 -6.00
CA LEU A 72 6.51 13.45 -6.43
C LEU A 72 6.94 13.34 -7.91
N SER A 73 6.40 14.20 -8.75
CA SER A 73 6.84 14.36 -10.14
C SER A 73 7.76 15.57 -10.24
N GLU A 74 8.91 15.38 -10.89
CA GLU A 74 9.76 16.47 -11.38
C GLU A 74 9.15 17.07 -12.67
N PRO A 75 9.60 18.24 -13.18
CA PRO A 75 8.77 19.10 -14.03
C PRO A 75 8.49 18.59 -15.45
N ASP A 76 8.91 17.38 -15.80
CA ASP A 76 8.42 16.73 -17.02
C ASP A 76 6.93 16.40 -16.87
N ASP A 77 6.22 16.42 -18.00
CA ASP A 77 4.77 16.40 -18.07
C ASP A 77 4.16 15.17 -17.35
N PRO A 78 3.53 15.35 -16.17
CA PRO A 78 2.94 14.22 -15.43
C PRO A 78 1.70 13.66 -16.15
N LEU A 79 1.15 14.37 -17.14
CA LEU A 79 0.00 13.91 -17.89
C LEU A 79 0.34 12.66 -18.71
N ALA A 80 1.59 12.52 -19.16
CA ALA A 80 2.04 11.31 -19.85
C ALA A 80 1.94 10.07 -18.94
N GLU A 81 2.35 10.20 -17.67
CA GLU A 81 2.23 9.10 -16.70
C GLU A 81 0.78 8.75 -16.42
N VAL A 82 -0.08 9.76 -16.27
CA VAL A 82 -1.52 9.56 -16.03
C VAL A 82 -2.20 8.91 -17.25
N ALA A 83 -1.83 9.31 -18.47
CA ALA A 83 -2.34 8.72 -19.70
C ALA A 83 -1.94 7.24 -19.84
N GLU A 84 -0.78 6.86 -19.29
CA GLU A 84 -0.31 5.46 -19.20
C GLU A 84 -0.89 4.70 -18.00
N GLY A 85 -1.73 5.33 -17.18
CA GLY A 85 -2.35 4.72 -16.00
C GLY A 85 -1.40 4.57 -14.81
N ARG A 86 -0.35 5.39 -14.72
CA ARG A 86 0.67 5.37 -13.66
C ARG A 86 0.49 6.48 -12.63
#